data_AF-A0A8T0DHL4-F1
#
_entry.id   AF-A0A8T0DHL4-F1
#
_cell.length_a   1.000
_cell.length_b   1.000
_cell.length_c   1.000
_cell.angle_alpha   90.00
_cell.angle_beta   90.00
_cell.angle_gamma   90.00
#
_symmetry.space_group_name_H-M   'P 1'
#
loop_
_entity.id
_entity.type
_entity.pdbx_description
1 polymer ?
#
loop_
_entity_poly.entity_id
_entity_poly.type
_entity_poly.pdbx_seq_one_letter_code
_entity_poly.pdbx_strand_id
1 'polypeptide(L)'
;MQDLTMRSVLSDAPCFSGSAMLNGARSWLSMEAYSGKYVLILFYPSNFVQSAAKEMLAFNEVLPQLDKLHCALVAITPDSVESHMAWYRAPLESNGLNGAIRFPLVADKNLSICRSFGVLRENKGNALR
;
A
#
# COMPACT_ATOMS: atom_id res chain seq x y z
N MET A 1 -22.57 6.73 -13.42
CA MET A 1 -21.41 7.63 -13.62
C MET A 1 -20.65 7.61 -12.31
N GLN A 2 -19.43 7.05 -12.26
CA GLN A 2 -18.64 7.04 -11.02
C GLN A 2 -18.04 8.43 -10.87
N ASP A 3 -18.46 9.14 -9.82
CA ASP A 3 -17.94 10.46 -9.47
C ASP A 3 -16.57 10.24 -8.81
N LEU A 4 -15.51 10.21 -9.65
CA LEU A 4 -14.14 10.18 -9.17
C LEU A 4 -13.79 11.61 -8.76
N THR A 5 -13.75 11.89 -7.46
CA THR A 5 -13.32 13.19 -6.95
C THR A 5 -11.89 13.47 -7.43
N MET A 6 -11.74 14.30 -8.45
CA MET A 6 -10.45 14.68 -9.02
C MET A 6 -9.71 15.55 -7.99
N ARG A 7 -8.68 14.99 -7.36
CA ARG A 7 -7.81 15.72 -6.43
C ARG A 7 -6.83 16.58 -7.22
N SER A 8 -6.61 17.81 -6.76
CA SER A 8 -5.57 18.68 -7.30
C SER A 8 -4.19 18.18 -6.87
N VAL A 9 -3.25 18.12 -7.80
CA VAL A 9 -1.83 17.78 -7.52
C VAL A 9 -1.18 18.82 -6.61
N LEU A 10 -1.77 20.00 -6.47
CA LEU A 10 -1.24 21.13 -5.69
C LEU A 10 -1.80 21.21 -4.26
N SER A 11 -2.75 20.35 -3.89
CA SER A 11 -3.26 20.30 -2.50
C SER A 11 -2.47 19.31 -1.66
N ASP A 12 -2.42 19.53 -0.35
CA ASP A 12 -1.80 18.60 0.59
C ASP A 12 -2.39 17.18 0.45
N ALA A 13 -1.51 16.18 0.52
CA ALA A 13 -1.91 14.79 0.50
C ALA A 13 -2.82 14.49 1.72
N PRO A 14 -3.91 13.72 1.56
CA PRO A 14 -4.74 13.31 2.68
C PRO A 14 -3.92 12.64 3.78
N CYS A 15 -4.01 13.14 5.02
CA CYS A 15 -3.37 12.51 6.16
C CYS A 15 -4.10 11.20 6.52
N PHE A 16 -3.33 10.17 6.87
CA PHE A 16 -3.86 8.90 7.35
C PHE A 16 -2.91 8.24 8.36
N SER A 17 -3.50 7.37 9.18
CA SER A 17 -2.80 6.41 10.01
C SER A 17 -3.56 5.08 10.01
N GLY A 18 -2.88 3.98 10.31
CA GLY A 18 -3.53 2.68 10.29
C GLY A 18 -2.64 1.52 10.69
N SER A 19 -3.31 0.37 10.89
CA SER A 19 -2.62 -0.90 11.09
C SER A 19 -1.90 -1.32 9.81
N ALA A 20 -0.65 -1.75 9.97
CA ALA A 20 0.19 -2.17 8.86
C ALA A 20 0.94 -3.46 9.18
N MET A 21 1.48 -4.09 8.14
CA MET A 21 2.51 -5.11 8.27
C MET A 21 3.84 -4.50 7.83
N LEU A 22 4.87 -4.64 8.64
CA LEU A 22 6.25 -4.28 8.29
C LEU A 22 7.18 -5.42 8.71
N ASN A 23 8.00 -5.91 7.77
CA ASN A 23 8.97 -6.98 7.99
C ASN A 23 8.38 -8.23 8.67
N GLY A 24 7.17 -8.64 8.25
CA GLY A 24 6.47 -9.81 8.76
C GLY A 24 5.78 -9.64 10.12
N ALA A 25 5.81 -8.45 10.71
CA ALA A 25 5.18 -8.14 11.98
C ALA A 25 4.08 -7.08 11.84
N ARG A 26 3.08 -7.13 12.72
CA ARG A 26 2.07 -6.06 12.84
C ARG A 26 2.76 -4.79 13.36
N SER A 27 2.40 -3.66 12.77
CA SER A 27 2.87 -2.33 13.12
C SER A 27 1.73 -1.31 13.03
N TRP A 28 1.97 -0.10 13.51
CA TRP A 28 1.11 1.07 13.32
C TRP A 28 1.87 2.13 12.53
N LEU A 29 1.28 2.61 11.44
CA LEU A 29 1.87 3.63 10.58
C LEU A 29 1.09 4.93 10.71
N SER A 30 1.81 6.05 10.87
CA SER A 30 1.28 7.41 10.72
C SER A 30 2.03 8.13 9.61
N MET A 31 1.32 8.85 8.75
CA MET A 31 1.90 9.71 7.70
C MET A 31 2.90 10.73 8.26
N GLU A 32 2.69 11.19 9.51
CA GLU A 32 3.56 12.17 10.18
C GLU A 32 5.01 11.66 10.31
N ALA A 33 5.20 10.34 10.40
CA ALA A 33 6.53 9.72 10.45
C ALA A 33 7.37 9.93 9.18
N TYR A 34 6.74 10.40 8.10
CA TYR A 34 7.38 10.67 6.81
C TYR A 34 7.56 12.16 6.51
N SER A 35 7.32 13.05 7.48
CA SER A 35 7.55 14.49 7.31
C SER A 35 9.00 14.76 6.85
N GLY A 36 9.14 15.60 5.82
CA GLY A 36 10.44 15.94 5.21
C GLY A 36 11.02 14.86 4.28
N LYS A 37 10.28 13.78 3.98
CA LYS A 37 10.66 12.77 2.98
C LYS A 37 9.67 12.77 1.83
N TYR A 38 10.13 12.35 0.65
CA TYR A 38 9.20 11.96 -0.41
C TYR A 38 8.50 10.66 0.01
N VAL A 39 7.23 10.51 -0.37
CA VAL A 39 6.46 9.29 -0.10
C VAL A 39 5.80 8.81 -1.38
N LEU A 40 6.20 7.63 -1.83
CA LEU A 40 5.53 6.87 -2.87
C LEU A 40 4.41 6.04 -2.22
N ILE A 41 3.16 6.41 -2.47
CA ILE A 41 1.99 5.65 -2.02
C ILE A 41 1.51 4.77 -3.17
N LEU A 42 1.54 3.45 -2.96
CA LEU A 42 1.12 2.46 -3.93
C LEU A 42 -0.21 1.82 -3.52
N PHE A 43 -1.29 2.14 -4.22
CA PHE A 43 -2.56 1.44 -4.05
C PHE A 43 -2.61 0.19 -4.92
N TYR A 44 -3.10 -0.93 -4.37
CA TYR A 44 -3.30 -2.15 -5.14
C TYR A 44 -4.62 -2.85 -4.77
N PRO A 45 -5.19 -3.68 -5.67
CA PRO A 45 -6.57 -4.12 -5.50
C PRO A 45 -6.79 -5.17 -4.41
N SER A 46 -5.88 -6.15 -4.27
CA SER A 46 -5.95 -7.20 -3.25
C SER A 46 -4.66 -8.03 -3.16
N ASN A 47 -4.44 -8.64 -1.99
CA ASN A 47 -3.40 -9.65 -1.74
C ASN A 47 -3.65 -10.94 -2.56
N PHE A 48 -2.62 -11.78 -2.71
CA PHE A 48 -2.69 -13.07 -3.44
C PHE A 48 -3.08 -12.98 -4.93
N VAL A 49 -3.10 -11.77 -5.50
CA VAL A 49 -3.26 -11.54 -6.94
C VAL A 49 -1.89 -11.53 -7.60
N GLN A 50 -1.68 -12.33 -8.64
CA GLN A 50 -0.39 -12.49 -9.32
C GLN A 50 0.24 -11.15 -9.74
N SER A 51 -0.53 -10.25 -10.36
CA SER A 51 0.00 -8.96 -10.80
C SER A 51 0.40 -8.06 -9.61
N ALA A 52 -0.35 -8.11 -8.50
CA ALA A 52 0.02 -7.36 -7.29
C ALA A 52 1.30 -7.92 -6.65
N ALA A 53 1.46 -9.25 -6.62
CA ALA A 53 2.69 -9.88 -6.12
C ALA A 53 3.92 -9.45 -6.95
N LYS A 54 3.79 -9.46 -8.29
CA LYS A 54 4.84 -8.96 -9.20
C LYS A 54 5.17 -7.49 -8.94
N GLU A 55 4.17 -6.63 -8.78
CA GLU A 55 4.36 -5.21 -8.46
C GLU A 55 5.12 -5.03 -7.14
N MET A 56 4.70 -5.70 -6.06
CA MET A 56 5.37 -5.58 -4.76
C MET A 56 6.83 -6.03 -4.80
N LEU A 57 7.11 -7.15 -5.49
CA LEU A 57 8.49 -7.66 -5.62
C LEU A 57 9.37 -6.70 -6.45
N ALA A 58 8.85 -6.17 -7.57
CA ALA A 58 9.57 -5.19 -8.37
C ALA A 58 9.87 -3.91 -7.58
N PHE A 59 8.91 -3.40 -6.81
CA PHE A 59 9.15 -2.25 -5.93
C PHE A 59 10.16 -2.56 -4.82
N ASN A 60 10.15 -3.78 -4.30
CA ASN A 60 11.13 -4.21 -3.29
C ASN A 60 12.57 -4.24 -3.82
N GLU A 61 12.75 -4.57 -5.11
CA GLU A 61 14.05 -4.55 -5.78
C GLU A 61 14.60 -3.12 -5.95
N VAL A 62 13.74 -2.14 -6.21
CA VAL A 62 14.15 -0.74 -6.42
C VAL A 62 14.18 0.09 -5.13
N LEU A 63 13.82 -0.47 -3.97
CA LEU A 63 13.93 0.22 -2.67
C LEU A 63 15.28 0.94 -2.46
N PRO A 64 16.46 0.33 -2.75
CA PRO A 64 17.73 1.02 -2.56
C PRO A 64 17.90 2.27 -3.44
N GLN A 65 17.16 2.36 -4.55
CA GLN A 65 17.15 3.54 -5.41
C GLN A 65 16.23 4.62 -4.83
N LEU A 66 15.06 4.24 -4.30
CA LEU A 66 14.15 5.16 -3.61
C LEU A 66 14.81 5.76 -2.35
N ASP A 67 15.55 4.95 -1.59
CA ASP A 67 16.29 5.41 -0.40
C ASP A 67 17.32 6.49 -0.74
N LYS A 68 18.04 6.36 -1.86
CA LYS A 68 18.98 7.39 -2.36
C LYS A 68 18.31 8.70 -2.72
N LEU A 69 17.01 8.67 -3.01
CA LEU A 69 16.19 9.83 -3.32
C LEU A 69 15.46 10.38 -2.08
N HIS A 70 15.76 9.87 -0.89
CA HIS A 70 15.02 10.18 0.34
C HIS A 70 13.51 9.93 0.19
N CYS A 71 13.14 8.88 -0.56
CA CYS A 71 11.77 8.50 -0.84
C CYS A 71 11.40 7.22 -0.09
N ALA A 72 10.36 7.29 0.75
CA ALA A 72 9.76 6.14 1.38
C ALA A 72 8.67 5.53 0.50
N LEU A 73 8.49 4.22 0.56
CA LEU A 73 7.38 3.51 -0.08
C LEU A 73 6.38 3.02 0.97
N VAL A 74 5.10 3.22 0.70
CA VAL A 74 3.99 2.67 1.48
C VAL A 74 2.98 2.06 0.52
N ALA A 75 2.62 0.78 0.70
CA ALA A 75 1.57 0.16 -0.10
C ALA A 75 0.28 0.02 0.71
N ILE A 76 -0.87 0.19 0.05
CA ILE A 76 -2.18 0.27 0.70
C ILE A 76 -3.20 -0.57 -0.09
N THR A 77 -4.02 -1.34 0.64
CA THR A 77 -5.14 -2.09 0.07
C THR A 77 -6.27 -2.23 1.11
N PRO A 78 -7.52 -2.48 0.69
CA PRO A 78 -8.62 -2.82 1.60
C PRO A 78 -8.48 -4.13 2.41
N ASP A 79 -7.51 -4.97 2.08
CA ASP A 79 -7.24 -6.20 2.83
C ASP A 79 -6.88 -5.94 4.31
N SER A 80 -7.02 -6.97 5.15
CA SER A 80 -6.66 -6.86 6.56
C SER A 80 -5.15 -7.03 6.81
N VAL A 81 -4.68 -6.56 7.96
CA VAL A 81 -3.28 -6.77 8.37
C VAL A 81 -2.94 -8.25 8.54
N GLU A 82 -3.91 -9.09 8.95
CA GLU A 82 -3.76 -10.55 8.99
C GLU A 82 -3.55 -11.12 7.59
N SER A 83 -4.31 -10.63 6.60
CA SER A 83 -4.14 -10.99 5.19
C SER A 83 -2.75 -10.58 4.69
N HIS A 84 -2.22 -9.40 5.06
CA HIS A 84 -0.84 -9.02 4.72
C HIS A 84 0.20 -9.96 5.31
N MET A 85 0.06 -10.33 6.59
CA MET A 85 1.00 -11.23 7.24
C MET A 85 0.97 -12.64 6.62
N ALA A 86 -0.21 -13.14 6.26
CA ALA A 86 -0.36 -14.40 5.56
C ALA A 86 0.28 -14.33 4.16
N TRP A 87 0.01 -13.24 3.42
CA TRP A 87 0.56 -13.02 2.07
C TRP A 87 2.08 -12.86 2.08
N TYR A 88 2.61 -12.15 3.08
CA TYR A 88 4.05 -12.02 3.31
C TYR A 88 4.73 -13.38 3.42
N ARG A 89 4.15 -14.32 4.18
CA ARG A 89 4.72 -15.65 4.42
C ARG A 89 4.48 -16.64 3.28
N ALA A 90 3.49 -16.40 2.44
CA ALA A 90 3.11 -17.33 1.39
C ALA A 90 4.22 -17.48 0.32
N PRO A 91 4.38 -18.68 -0.26
CA PRO A 91 5.37 -18.94 -1.31
C PRO A 91 4.98 -18.26 -2.63
N LEU A 92 5.97 -18.03 -3.51
CA LEU A 92 5.75 -17.31 -4.78
C LEU A 92 4.78 -18.04 -5.72
N GLU A 93 4.80 -19.37 -5.67
CA GLU A 93 3.97 -20.29 -6.45
C GLU A 93 2.48 -20.13 -6.16
N SER A 94 2.12 -19.62 -4.97
CA SER A 94 0.75 -19.29 -4.59
C SER A 94 0.46 -17.79 -4.63
N ASN A 95 1.19 -17.05 -5.48
CA ASN A 95 1.17 -15.59 -5.58
C ASN A 95 1.55 -14.89 -4.25
N GLY A 96 2.32 -15.55 -3.38
CA GLY A 96 2.84 -14.98 -2.16
C GLY A 96 4.05 -14.08 -2.35
N LEU A 97 4.63 -13.62 -1.25
CA LEU A 97 5.76 -12.68 -1.25
C LEU A 97 7.07 -13.28 -0.72
N ASN A 98 7.04 -14.54 -0.25
CA ASN A 98 8.19 -15.29 0.26
C ASN A 98 9.08 -14.52 1.26
N GLY A 99 8.44 -13.75 2.14
CA GLY A 99 9.09 -12.96 3.18
C GLY A 99 10.00 -11.84 2.68
N ALA A 100 9.87 -11.42 1.42
CA ALA A 100 10.85 -10.53 0.80
C ALA A 100 10.58 -9.02 1.02
N ILE A 101 9.34 -8.62 1.30
CA ILE A 101 8.92 -7.21 1.29
C ILE A 101 9.43 -6.44 2.51
N ARG A 102 10.12 -5.33 2.27
CA ARG A 102 10.76 -4.49 3.30
C ARG A 102 10.08 -3.14 3.55
N PHE A 103 8.95 -2.89 2.90
CA PHE A 103 8.15 -1.67 3.06
C PHE A 103 6.78 -1.99 3.69
N PRO A 104 6.13 -1.01 4.34
CA PRO A 104 4.86 -1.25 5.01
C PRO A 104 3.72 -1.54 4.03
N LEU A 105 2.91 -2.54 4.37
CA LEU A 105 1.59 -2.81 3.78
C LEU A 105 0.50 -2.36 4.75
N VAL A 106 -0.20 -1.28 4.44
CA VAL A 106 -1.25 -0.68 5.27
C VAL A 106 -2.61 -1.28 4.94
N ALA A 107 -3.35 -1.68 5.98
CA ALA A 107 -4.68 -2.22 5.87
C ALA A 107 -5.74 -1.10 5.93
N ASP A 108 -6.48 -0.90 4.84
CA ASP A 108 -7.55 0.10 4.72
C ASP A 108 -8.95 -0.56 4.79
N LYS A 109 -9.21 -1.33 5.85
CA LYS A 109 -10.46 -2.13 5.95
C LYS A 109 -11.75 -1.31 5.94
N ASN A 110 -11.71 -0.04 6.35
CA ASN A 110 -12.85 0.86 6.33
C ASN A 110 -12.93 1.69 5.04
N LEU A 111 -12.02 1.46 4.09
CA LEU A 111 -11.93 2.11 2.78
C LEU A 111 -11.73 3.63 2.85
N SER A 112 -11.38 4.16 4.02
CA SER A 112 -11.30 5.60 4.27
C SER A 112 -10.09 6.21 3.58
N ILE A 113 -8.98 5.48 3.50
CA ILE A 113 -7.75 5.94 2.84
C ILE A 113 -7.96 5.92 1.32
N CYS A 114 -8.41 4.80 0.76
CA CYS A 114 -8.69 4.68 -0.67
C CYS A 114 -9.71 5.73 -1.14
N ARG A 115 -10.74 5.99 -0.32
CA ARG A 115 -11.74 7.02 -0.61
C ARG A 115 -11.15 8.43 -0.52
N SER A 116 -10.31 8.73 0.48
CA SER A 116 -9.72 10.06 0.62
C SER A 116 -8.78 10.39 -0.55
N PHE A 117 -8.08 9.41 -1.11
CA PHE A 117 -7.24 9.53 -2.30
C PHE A 117 -8.02 9.43 -3.63
N GLY A 118 -9.34 9.19 -3.60
CA GLY A 118 -10.16 9.11 -4.82
C GLY A 118 -9.90 7.86 -5.67
N VAL A 119 -9.25 6.84 -5.11
CA VAL A 119 -8.89 5.60 -5.81
C VAL A 119 -9.89 4.46 -5.53
N LEU A 120 -10.85 4.63 -4.62
CA LEU A 120 -11.82 3.57 -4.32
C LEU A 120 -12.82 3.35 -5.46
N ARG A 121 -12.98 2.10 -5.91
CA ARG A 121 -14.09 1.68 -6.77
C ARG A 121 -15.28 1.32 -5.87
N GLU A 122 -16.17 2.27 -5.60
CA GLU A 122 -17.30 2.11 -4.67
C GLU A 122 -18.12 0.82 -4.94
N ASN A 123 -18.35 0.47 -6.22
CA ASN A 123 -19.13 -0.72 -6.60
C ASN A 123 -18.41 -2.06 -6.37
N LYS A 124 -17.10 -2.04 -6.15
CA LYS A 124 -16.25 -3.25 -6.05
C LYS A 124 -15.50 -3.37 -4.72
N GLY A 125 -15.50 -2.33 -3.89
CA GLY A 125 -14.82 -2.33 -2.60
C GLY A 125 -13.29 -2.47 -2.70
N ASN A 126 -12.69 -2.17 -3.86
CA ASN A 126 -11.26 -2.27 -4.10
C ASN A 126 -10.66 -0.97 -4.67
N ALA A 127 -9.36 -0.81 -4.52
CA ALA A 127 -8.64 0.36 -5.03
C ALA A 127 -8.39 0.26 -6.55
N LEU A 128 -8.37 1.42 -7.20
CA LEU A 128 -7.85 1.66 -8.54
C LEU A 128 -6.32 1.59 -8.49
N ARG A 129 -5.75 1.14 -9.61
CA ARG A 129 -4.32 1.18 -9.89
C ARG A 129 -4.01 2.43 -10.69
#